data_AF-A0A968Q3Z5-F1
#
_entry.id   AF-A0A968Q3Z5-F1
#
_cell.length_a   1.000
_cell.length_b   1.000
_cell.length_c   1.000
_cell.angle_alpha   90.00
_cell.angle_beta   90.00
_cell.angle_gamma   90.00
#
_symmetry.space_group_name_H-M   'P 1'
#
loop_
_entity.id
_entity.type
_entity.pdbx_description
1 polymer ?
#
loop_
_entity_poly.entity_id
_entity_poly.type
_entity_poly.pdbx_seq_one_letter_code
_entity_poly.pdbx_strand_id
1 'polypeptide(L)'
;MAANHDEALVLRDSNQKEIVGIGNFHKSLPHNEYGEVDPAAYRRFAQIASRSNGDYEAVAAGPVNNRFNAGVGPLPTQADRLVSPLAGQARESLGPDPLDYEMRPAPEVQSLSTAAEMVELYWMALLRDLPFAEWSRSTLGLALDHVETLYSKALSQDMSEGAIRLGLDLPKGPNGHLDIRPQTLFRSGLPGEDIGPLVSQFFLHDATYGTQIILQKQRPYAKGIDYLTDVKSWLNAQDGGYDDWADGYPSANNGVKNPAFFESDGGLRRIRNLRDLARFVHKDALHQAYFNAALLLLSWGADLDAGNPLPPLPDPATPLCESGWATPAFPRIRGGVPRPEGGVASKMGGASSSAPGSLRRLAGNAGQPQPSLQAAARATAQLSG
;
A
#
# COMPACT_ATOMS: atom_id res chain seq x y z
N MET A 1 -5.05 23.34 0.95
CA MET A 1 -5.40 22.08 0.28
C MET A 1 -5.37 22.28 -1.21
N ALA A 2 -4.34 21.75 -1.84
CA ALA A 2 -4.31 21.57 -3.29
C ALA A 2 -5.40 20.54 -3.66
N ALA A 3 -6.23 20.86 -4.65
CA ALA A 3 -7.31 20.01 -5.13
C ALA A 3 -7.28 19.97 -6.66
N ASN A 4 -7.75 18.88 -7.25
CA ASN A 4 -7.84 18.78 -8.71
C ASN A 4 -9.11 19.43 -9.28
N HIS A 5 -9.97 19.99 -8.42
CA HIS A 5 -11.19 20.73 -8.78
C HIS A 5 -12.29 19.89 -9.44
N ASP A 6 -12.19 18.56 -9.44
CA ASP A 6 -13.24 17.67 -9.96
C ASP A 6 -14.56 17.81 -9.17
N GLU A 7 -14.51 18.28 -7.92
CA GLU A 7 -15.73 18.55 -7.13
C GLU A 7 -16.66 19.60 -7.75
N ALA A 8 -16.11 20.47 -8.61
CA ALA A 8 -16.85 21.49 -9.34
C ALA A 8 -17.30 21.03 -10.75
N LEU A 9 -16.87 19.85 -11.20
CA LEU A 9 -17.21 19.32 -12.52
C LEU A 9 -18.70 18.96 -12.59
N VAL A 10 -19.40 19.60 -13.53
CA VAL A 10 -20.81 19.31 -13.84
C VAL A 10 -20.92 18.98 -15.32
N LEU A 11 -21.28 17.74 -15.62
CA LEU A 11 -21.63 17.31 -16.98
C LEU A 11 -23.15 17.36 -17.17
N ARG A 12 -23.59 17.28 -18.42
CA ARG A 12 -25.02 17.19 -18.78
C ARG A 12 -25.24 16.03 -19.75
N ASP A 13 -26.27 15.25 -19.49
CA ASP A 13 -26.71 14.22 -20.43
C ASP A 13 -27.45 14.82 -21.65
N SER A 14 -27.88 13.95 -22.56
CA SER A 14 -28.66 14.36 -23.74
C SER A 14 -29.99 15.06 -23.42
N ASN A 15 -30.53 14.86 -22.21
CA ASN A 15 -31.77 15.48 -21.72
C ASN A 15 -31.49 16.72 -20.84
N GLN A 16 -30.26 17.24 -20.82
CA GLN A 16 -29.81 18.37 -20.00
C GLN A 16 -29.83 18.11 -18.48
N LYS A 17 -29.98 16.85 -18.05
CA LYS A 17 -29.88 16.46 -16.65
C LYS A 17 -28.43 16.58 -16.20
N GLU A 18 -28.24 17.18 -15.02
CA GLU A 18 -26.90 17.34 -14.43
C GLU A 18 -26.35 16.02 -13.92
N ILE A 19 -25.09 15.78 -14.23
CA ILE A 19 -24.28 14.69 -13.70
C ILE A 19 -23.13 15.33 -12.91
N VAL A 20 -23.00 14.95 -11.65
CA VAL A 20 -22.04 15.52 -10.69
C VAL A 20 -21.25 14.41 -10.04
N GLY A 21 -20.07 14.74 -9.50
CA GLY A 21 -19.30 13.82 -8.67
C GLY A 21 -18.58 12.68 -9.42
N ILE A 22 -18.55 12.68 -10.76
CA ILE A 22 -17.93 11.60 -11.57
C ILE A 22 -16.45 11.36 -11.20
N GLY A 23 -15.71 12.41 -10.85
CA GLY A 23 -14.33 12.33 -10.39
C GLY A 23 -14.16 12.20 -8.87
N ASN A 24 -15.24 11.96 -8.13
CA ASN A 24 -15.25 12.03 -6.67
C ASN A 24 -15.75 10.72 -6.05
N PHE A 25 -15.35 10.48 -4.81
CA PHE A 25 -15.85 9.35 -4.05
C PHE A 25 -17.34 9.55 -3.70
N HIS A 26 -18.17 8.58 -4.09
CA HIS A 26 -19.58 8.52 -3.72
C HIS A 26 -20.09 7.07 -3.57
N LYS A 27 -19.18 6.12 -3.31
CA LYS A 27 -19.58 4.76 -2.95
C LYS A 27 -20.45 4.80 -1.68
N SER A 28 -21.43 3.91 -1.61
CA SER A 28 -22.49 3.83 -0.60
C SER A 28 -23.54 4.95 -0.62
N LEU A 29 -23.50 5.88 -1.59
CA LEU A 29 -24.60 6.82 -1.86
C LEU A 29 -25.60 6.21 -2.88
N PRO A 30 -26.78 6.81 -3.06
CA PRO A 30 -27.72 6.38 -4.09
C PRO A 30 -27.20 6.68 -5.50
N HIS A 31 -27.19 5.69 -6.39
CA HIS A 31 -26.89 5.86 -7.81
C HIS A 31 -28.08 5.52 -8.70
N ASN A 32 -28.04 5.99 -9.95
CA ASN A 32 -28.92 5.51 -11.02
C ASN A 32 -28.36 4.22 -11.68
N GLU A 33 -29.03 3.76 -12.74
CA GLU A 33 -28.64 2.54 -13.47
C GLU A 33 -27.29 2.62 -14.19
N TYR A 34 -26.74 3.83 -14.38
CA TYR A 34 -25.42 4.07 -14.97
C TYR A 34 -24.32 4.26 -13.92
N GLY A 35 -24.66 4.19 -12.63
CA GLY A 35 -23.76 4.46 -11.51
C GLY A 35 -23.44 5.94 -11.30
N GLU A 36 -24.24 6.84 -11.87
CA GLU A 36 -24.18 8.27 -11.56
C GLU A 36 -24.88 8.50 -10.22
N VAL A 37 -24.21 9.19 -9.30
CA VAL A 37 -24.75 9.50 -7.97
C VAL A 37 -25.94 10.47 -8.06
N ASP A 38 -26.91 10.32 -7.16
CA ASP A 38 -27.96 11.33 -7.00
C ASP A 38 -27.35 12.71 -6.69
N PRO A 39 -27.63 13.75 -7.50
CA PRO A 39 -26.98 15.05 -7.34
C PRO A 39 -27.27 15.74 -6.00
N ALA A 40 -28.43 15.50 -5.39
CA ALA A 40 -28.76 16.09 -4.10
C ALA A 40 -28.01 15.38 -2.96
N ALA A 41 -27.95 14.04 -3.00
CA ALA A 41 -27.17 13.22 -2.07
C ALA A 41 -25.69 13.59 -2.10
N TYR A 42 -25.10 13.71 -3.30
CA TYR A 42 -23.69 14.08 -3.46
C TYR A 42 -23.39 15.47 -2.89
N ARG A 43 -24.17 16.49 -3.25
CA ARG A 43 -23.96 17.85 -2.73
C ARG A 43 -24.11 17.91 -1.21
N ARG A 44 -25.06 17.15 -0.65
CA ARG A 44 -25.22 17.06 0.80
C ARG A 44 -24.01 16.39 1.45
N PHE A 45 -23.50 15.30 0.87
CA PHE A 45 -22.29 14.63 1.32
C PHE A 45 -21.07 15.56 1.29
N ALA A 46 -20.84 16.27 0.18
CA ALA A 46 -19.75 17.24 0.05
C ALA A 46 -19.85 18.37 1.10
N GLN A 47 -21.05 18.89 1.37
CA GLN A 47 -21.30 19.88 2.43
C GLN A 47 -21.05 19.36 3.84
N ILE A 48 -21.28 18.07 4.09
CA ILE A 48 -20.98 17.42 5.37
C ILE A 48 -19.46 17.25 5.50
N ALA A 49 -18.80 16.74 4.45
CA ALA A 49 -17.37 16.49 4.43
C ALA A 49 -16.51 17.75 4.53
N SER A 50 -17.02 18.90 4.04
CA SER A 50 -16.32 20.18 4.15
C SER A 50 -16.32 20.78 5.57
N ARG A 51 -16.97 20.14 6.55
CA ARG A 51 -17.07 20.63 7.93
C ARG A 51 -16.15 19.85 8.86
N SER A 52 -15.53 20.57 9.80
CA SER A 52 -14.71 20.01 10.88
C SER A 52 -15.50 19.20 11.93
N ASN A 53 -16.81 19.02 11.76
CA ASN A 53 -17.65 18.18 12.60
C ASN A 53 -18.86 17.64 11.81
N GLY A 54 -18.63 17.29 10.55
CA GLY A 54 -19.67 16.78 9.66
C GLY A 54 -20.48 15.65 10.29
N ASP A 55 -21.80 15.78 10.27
CA ASP A 55 -22.73 14.74 10.70
C ASP A 55 -22.88 13.69 9.59
N TYR A 56 -22.01 12.68 9.61
CA TYR A 56 -21.99 11.61 8.60
C TYR A 56 -23.17 10.63 8.73
N GLU A 57 -23.92 10.64 9.83
CA GLU A 57 -25.18 9.90 9.95
C GLU A 57 -26.29 10.52 9.11
N ALA A 58 -26.15 11.79 8.72
CA ALA A 58 -27.06 12.49 7.82
C ALA A 58 -26.73 12.30 6.32
N VAL A 59 -25.73 11.48 5.99
CA VAL A 59 -25.40 11.15 4.60
C VAL A 59 -26.43 10.16 4.06
N ALA A 60 -26.92 10.42 2.85
CA ALA A 60 -27.87 9.51 2.21
C ALA A 60 -27.19 8.15 1.92
N ALA A 61 -27.80 7.07 2.39
CA ALA A 61 -27.37 5.72 2.09
C ALA A 61 -27.96 5.24 0.75
N GLY A 62 -27.13 4.58 -0.05
CA GLY A 62 -27.56 3.92 -1.27
C GLY A 62 -28.48 2.73 -0.99
N PRO A 63 -29.29 2.33 -1.98
CA PRO A 63 -30.23 1.23 -1.80
C PRO A 63 -29.52 -0.12 -1.74
N VAL A 64 -29.85 -0.94 -0.74
CA VAL A 64 -29.51 -2.37 -0.77
C VAL A 64 -30.52 -3.10 -1.63
N ASN A 65 -30.26 -3.10 -2.93
CA ASN A 65 -31.03 -3.89 -3.88
C ASN A 65 -30.57 -5.34 -3.73
N ASN A 66 -31.47 -6.30 -3.51
CA ASN A 66 -31.18 -7.75 -3.32
C ASN A 66 -30.48 -8.42 -4.53
N ARG A 67 -29.33 -7.89 -4.94
CA ARG A 67 -28.51 -8.26 -6.10
C ARG A 67 -27.45 -9.29 -5.72
N PHE A 68 -27.64 -9.99 -4.61
CA PHE A 68 -26.73 -11.02 -4.12
C PHE A 68 -26.91 -12.35 -4.83
N ASN A 69 -25.93 -13.24 -4.65
CA ASN A 69 -26.02 -14.62 -5.09
C ASN A 69 -27.14 -15.38 -4.35
N ALA A 70 -27.70 -16.39 -5.01
CA ALA A 70 -28.73 -17.22 -4.39
C ALA A 70 -28.18 -17.96 -3.15
N GLY A 71 -28.97 -18.03 -2.09
CA GLY A 71 -28.57 -18.69 -0.83
C GLY A 71 -27.67 -17.86 0.08
N VAL A 72 -27.39 -16.60 -0.28
CA VAL A 72 -26.68 -15.65 0.60
C VAL A 72 -27.63 -15.15 1.70
N GLY A 73 -27.17 -15.18 2.95
CA GLY A 73 -27.93 -14.65 4.10
C GLY A 73 -27.10 -14.61 5.39
N PRO A 74 -27.46 -13.78 6.38
CA PRO A 74 -28.49 -12.72 6.33
C PRO A 74 -28.07 -11.57 5.41
N LEU A 75 -29.04 -10.97 4.71
CA LEU A 75 -28.80 -9.84 3.82
C LEU A 75 -28.74 -8.53 4.61
N PRO A 76 -27.85 -7.59 4.24
CA PRO A 76 -27.83 -6.25 4.81
C PRO A 76 -29.14 -5.53 4.49
N THR A 77 -29.54 -4.62 5.38
CA THR A 77 -30.75 -3.81 5.22
C THR A 77 -30.45 -2.34 4.94
N GLN A 78 -29.18 -1.96 5.02
CA GLN A 78 -28.66 -0.60 4.81
C GLN A 78 -27.31 -0.71 4.11
N ALA A 79 -26.90 0.33 3.38
CA ALA A 79 -25.56 0.39 2.80
C ALA A 79 -24.48 0.30 3.88
N ASP A 80 -23.31 -0.21 3.51
CA ASP A 80 -22.16 -0.31 4.40
C ASP A 80 -21.68 1.09 4.83
N ARG A 81 -21.06 1.14 6.00
CA ARG A 81 -20.70 2.40 6.65
C ARG A 81 -19.47 3.03 6.01
N LEU A 82 -19.44 4.37 5.98
CA LEU A 82 -18.23 5.12 5.69
C LEU A 82 -17.17 4.83 6.76
N VAL A 83 -15.95 4.52 6.32
CA VAL A 83 -14.87 4.14 7.23
C VAL A 83 -14.14 5.39 7.69
N SER A 84 -14.26 5.70 8.98
CA SER A 84 -13.50 6.74 9.68
C SER A 84 -13.50 8.13 8.99
N PRO A 85 -14.65 8.67 8.54
CA PRO A 85 -14.68 9.89 7.73
C PRO A 85 -14.24 11.17 8.48
N LEU A 86 -14.11 11.10 9.82
CA LEU A 86 -13.62 12.20 10.66
C LEU A 86 -12.16 12.01 11.12
N ALA A 87 -11.47 10.93 10.73
CA ALA A 87 -10.13 10.63 11.24
C ALA A 87 -9.09 11.72 10.89
N GLY A 88 -9.25 12.41 9.75
CA GLY A 88 -8.37 13.51 9.36
C GLY A 88 -8.44 14.77 10.25
N GLN A 89 -9.37 14.82 11.21
CA GLN A 89 -9.50 15.94 12.16
C GLN A 89 -8.73 15.70 13.47
N ALA A 90 -8.17 14.50 13.66
CA ALA A 90 -7.36 14.19 14.83
C ALA A 90 -6.05 15.00 14.81
N ARG A 91 -5.63 15.45 16.00
CA ARG A 91 -4.39 16.21 16.22
C ARG A 91 -3.30 15.28 16.75
N GLU A 92 -2.04 15.54 16.41
CA GLU A 92 -0.89 14.75 16.87
C GLU A 92 0.00 15.58 17.80
N SER A 93 0.54 14.94 18.84
CA SER A 93 1.48 15.53 19.79
C SER A 93 2.91 15.02 19.64
N LEU A 94 3.09 13.88 18.96
CA LEU A 94 4.36 13.22 18.70
C LEU A 94 4.63 13.20 17.19
N GLY A 95 5.15 14.31 16.68
CA GLY A 95 5.45 14.52 15.27
C GLY A 95 4.71 15.73 14.71
N PRO A 96 4.86 16.02 13.41
CA PRO A 96 4.11 17.10 12.77
C PRO A 96 2.62 16.76 12.70
N ASP A 97 1.79 17.78 12.80
CA ASP A 97 0.33 17.61 12.78
C ASP A 97 -0.14 17.12 11.40
N PRO A 98 -1.09 16.18 11.31
CA PRO A 98 -1.65 15.76 10.02
C PRO A 98 -2.18 16.94 9.18
N LEU A 99 -2.68 18.00 9.83
CA LEU A 99 -3.18 19.21 9.16
C LEU A 99 -2.07 20.11 8.62
N ASP A 100 -0.82 19.89 9.02
CA ASP A 100 0.34 20.63 8.52
C ASP A 100 0.92 20.00 7.23
N TYR A 101 0.44 18.83 6.84
CA TYR A 101 0.83 18.17 5.59
C TYR A 101 -0.17 18.45 4.47
N GLU A 102 0.36 18.54 3.25
CA GLU A 102 -0.44 18.59 2.04
C GLU A 102 0.01 17.53 1.05
N MET A 103 -0.95 16.94 0.35
CA MET A 103 -0.70 16.14 -0.84
C MET A 103 -0.83 17.04 -2.07
N ARG A 104 -0.11 16.69 -3.13
CA ARG A 104 -0.34 17.30 -4.45
C ARG A 104 -1.76 16.96 -4.94
N PRO A 105 -2.35 17.78 -5.83
CA PRO A 105 -3.57 17.39 -6.51
C PRO A 105 -3.39 16.06 -7.23
N ALA A 106 -4.44 15.24 -7.21
CA ALA A 106 -4.54 14.08 -8.09
C ALA A 106 -4.71 14.54 -9.55
N PRO A 107 -4.41 13.70 -10.55
CA PRO A 107 -4.91 13.88 -11.90
C PRO A 107 -6.43 14.17 -11.93
N GLU A 108 -6.88 15.06 -12.80
CA GLU A 108 -8.32 15.31 -13.03
C GLU A 108 -8.96 14.10 -13.74
N VAL A 109 -10.23 13.80 -13.48
CA VAL A 109 -10.90 12.62 -14.07
C VAL A 109 -10.93 12.61 -15.60
N GLN A 110 -10.93 13.79 -16.23
CA GLN A 110 -10.91 13.94 -17.70
C GLN A 110 -9.49 14.10 -18.27
N SER A 111 -8.46 14.01 -17.44
CA SER A 111 -7.06 14.21 -17.85
C SER A 111 -6.48 13.03 -18.62
N LEU A 112 -5.40 13.31 -19.37
CA LEU A 112 -4.63 12.25 -20.03
C LEU A 112 -3.86 11.38 -19.04
N SER A 113 -3.45 11.95 -17.90
CA SER A 113 -2.84 11.21 -16.79
C SER A 113 -3.78 10.13 -16.26
N THR A 114 -5.02 10.48 -15.90
CA THR A 114 -6.03 9.52 -15.43
C THR A 114 -6.31 8.45 -16.48
N ALA A 115 -6.40 8.83 -17.76
CA ALA A 115 -6.61 7.87 -18.85
C ALA A 115 -5.46 6.86 -18.97
N ALA A 116 -4.20 7.31 -18.80
CA ALA A 116 -3.03 6.45 -18.84
C ALA A 116 -2.94 5.52 -17.62
N GLU A 117 -3.19 6.04 -16.41
CA GLU A 117 -3.28 5.26 -15.17
C GLU A 117 -4.35 4.16 -15.27
N MET A 118 -5.53 4.49 -15.81
CA MET A 118 -6.60 3.50 -16.01
C MET A 118 -6.17 2.37 -16.95
N VAL A 119 -5.43 2.66 -18.02
CA VAL A 119 -4.93 1.62 -18.93
C VAL A 119 -3.89 0.73 -18.25
N GLU A 120 -3.02 1.29 -17.42
CA GLU A 120 -2.12 0.50 -16.59
C GLU A 120 -2.90 -0.44 -15.66
N LEU A 121 -3.92 0.05 -14.97
CA LEU A 121 -4.77 -0.76 -14.08
C LEU A 121 -5.49 -1.89 -14.82
N TYR A 122 -5.98 -1.65 -16.04
CA TYR A 122 -6.54 -2.70 -16.90
C TYR A 122 -5.49 -3.76 -17.29
N TRP A 123 -4.26 -3.35 -17.57
CA TRP A 123 -3.18 -4.31 -17.84
C TRP A 123 -2.78 -5.10 -16.61
N MET A 124 -2.66 -4.46 -15.44
CA MET A 124 -2.44 -5.16 -14.18
C MET A 124 -3.55 -6.19 -13.93
N ALA A 125 -4.81 -5.85 -14.26
CA ALA A 125 -5.94 -6.75 -14.17
C ALA A 125 -5.82 -7.99 -15.08
N LEU A 126 -5.50 -7.77 -16.36
CA LEU A 126 -5.34 -8.85 -17.36
C LEU A 126 -4.14 -9.75 -17.06
N LEU A 127 -3.08 -9.19 -16.45
CA LEU A 127 -1.84 -9.90 -16.13
C LEU A 127 -1.82 -10.44 -14.69
N ARG A 128 -2.92 -10.36 -13.94
CA ARG A 128 -3.02 -10.77 -12.51
C ARG A 128 -2.36 -12.13 -12.22
N ASP A 129 -2.59 -13.08 -13.11
CA ASP A 129 -2.20 -14.47 -12.92
C ASP A 129 -0.85 -14.86 -13.57
N LEU A 130 -0.24 -13.98 -14.36
CA LEU A 130 1.05 -14.21 -15.02
C LEU A 130 2.19 -14.22 -13.99
N PRO A 131 2.94 -15.32 -13.82
CA PRO A 131 4.05 -15.37 -12.89
C PRO A 131 5.14 -14.34 -13.24
N PHE A 132 5.69 -13.64 -12.24
CA PHE A 132 6.76 -12.66 -12.45
C PHE A 132 8.00 -13.27 -13.12
N ALA A 133 8.27 -14.56 -12.89
CA ALA A 133 9.38 -15.28 -13.53
C ALA A 133 9.20 -15.47 -15.04
N GLU A 134 7.98 -15.33 -15.56
CA GLU A 134 7.66 -15.45 -16.98
C GLU A 134 7.61 -14.08 -17.69
N TRP A 135 7.90 -12.99 -16.96
CA TRP A 135 7.85 -11.64 -17.51
C TRP A 135 9.02 -11.42 -18.46
N SER A 136 8.67 -11.13 -19.71
CA SER A 136 9.58 -10.91 -20.82
C SER A 136 8.90 -10.02 -21.85
N ARG A 137 9.67 -9.49 -22.81
CA ARG A 137 9.06 -8.71 -23.89
C ARG A 137 8.04 -9.51 -24.71
N SER A 138 8.23 -10.83 -24.85
CA SER A 138 7.27 -11.69 -25.56
C SER A 138 5.96 -11.90 -24.80
N THR A 139 5.98 -11.92 -23.47
CA THR A 139 4.77 -12.10 -22.65
C THR A 139 4.07 -10.78 -22.33
N LEU A 140 4.81 -9.67 -22.33
CA LEU A 140 4.31 -8.34 -21.93
C LEU A 140 4.15 -7.34 -23.09
N GLY A 141 4.46 -7.73 -24.33
CA GLY A 141 4.61 -6.79 -25.47
C GLY A 141 3.50 -5.74 -25.59
N LEU A 142 2.23 -6.18 -25.62
CA LEU A 142 1.08 -5.26 -25.73
C LEU A 142 0.93 -4.34 -24.51
N ALA A 143 1.20 -4.85 -23.30
CA ALA A 143 1.15 -4.04 -22.09
C ALA A 143 2.22 -2.95 -22.11
N LEU A 144 3.45 -3.32 -22.48
CA LEU A 144 4.56 -2.38 -22.62
C LEU A 144 4.22 -1.27 -23.63
N ASP A 145 3.79 -1.66 -24.83
CA ASP A 145 3.52 -0.71 -25.92
C ASP A 145 2.38 0.26 -25.55
N HIS A 146 1.30 -0.25 -24.95
CA HIS A 146 0.16 0.59 -24.56
C HIS A 146 0.49 1.53 -23.40
N VAL A 147 1.14 1.02 -22.35
CA VAL A 147 1.54 1.81 -21.17
C VAL A 147 2.56 2.88 -21.58
N GLU A 148 3.58 2.54 -22.37
CA GLU A 148 4.56 3.49 -22.88
C GLU A 148 3.91 4.58 -23.74
N THR A 149 3.01 4.20 -24.66
CA THR A 149 2.34 5.13 -25.56
C THR A 149 1.50 6.16 -24.80
N LEU A 150 0.66 5.69 -23.87
CA LEU A 150 -0.26 6.58 -23.15
C LEU A 150 0.44 7.44 -22.12
N TYR A 151 1.42 6.91 -21.39
CA TYR A 151 2.20 7.72 -20.47
C TYR A 151 3.09 8.73 -21.20
N SER A 152 3.65 8.38 -22.36
CA SER A 152 4.37 9.36 -23.20
C SER A 152 3.44 10.50 -23.65
N LYS A 153 2.19 10.18 -23.99
CA LYS A 153 1.18 11.18 -24.35
C LYS A 153 0.81 12.05 -23.14
N ALA A 154 0.52 11.46 -21.99
CA ALA A 154 0.21 12.20 -20.76
C ALA A 154 1.36 13.13 -20.37
N LEU A 155 2.59 12.63 -20.31
CA LEU A 155 3.79 13.43 -19.96
C LEU A 155 4.06 14.60 -20.91
N SER A 156 3.61 14.53 -22.17
CA SER A 156 3.84 15.58 -23.17
C SER A 156 2.68 16.56 -23.35
N GLN A 157 1.47 16.20 -22.90
CA GLN A 157 0.25 16.97 -23.21
C GLN A 157 -0.57 17.33 -21.97
N ASP A 158 -0.42 16.61 -20.86
CA ASP A 158 -1.10 16.92 -19.61
C ASP A 158 -0.30 17.94 -18.80
N MET A 159 -0.83 19.16 -18.74
CA MET A 159 -0.22 20.28 -18.01
C MET A 159 -1.01 20.64 -16.74
N SER A 160 -1.94 19.78 -16.32
CA SER A 160 -2.70 19.97 -15.08
C SER A 160 -1.76 19.92 -13.86
N GLU A 161 -2.19 20.52 -12.74
CA GLU A 161 -1.38 20.54 -11.50
C GLU A 161 -1.11 19.13 -10.96
N GLY A 162 -2.10 18.24 -11.17
CA GLY A 162 -2.06 16.84 -10.80
C GLY A 162 -1.35 15.92 -11.80
N ALA A 163 -0.81 16.44 -12.91
CA ALA A 163 -0.17 15.62 -13.93
C ALA A 163 0.95 14.73 -13.35
N ILE A 164 1.03 13.51 -13.89
CA ILE A 164 2.02 12.49 -13.54
C ILE A 164 3.45 12.95 -13.84
N ARG A 165 4.42 12.44 -13.07
CA ARG A 165 5.82 12.85 -13.15
C ARG A 165 6.80 11.68 -13.20
N LEU A 166 7.84 11.84 -14.00
CA LEU A 166 8.98 10.93 -14.06
C LEU A 166 9.84 11.01 -12.79
N GLY A 167 10.28 9.84 -12.30
CA GLY A 167 11.15 9.71 -11.12
C GLY A 167 10.42 9.77 -9.78
N LEU A 168 9.09 9.82 -9.80
CA LEU A 168 8.23 9.61 -8.63
C LEU A 168 7.11 8.65 -9.01
N ASP A 169 6.23 9.07 -9.92
CA ASP A 169 5.05 8.29 -10.32
C ASP A 169 5.42 7.23 -11.36
N LEU A 170 6.40 7.53 -12.22
CA LEU A 170 6.83 6.68 -13.32
C LEU A 170 8.35 6.48 -13.37
N PRO A 171 8.83 5.34 -13.91
CA PRO A 171 10.25 5.06 -14.08
C PRO A 171 10.90 6.07 -15.03
N LYS A 172 12.06 6.58 -14.61
CA LYS A 172 12.88 7.52 -15.38
C LYS A 172 14.20 6.87 -15.76
N GLY A 173 14.42 6.70 -17.05
CA GLY A 173 15.66 6.14 -17.59
C GLY A 173 16.86 7.08 -17.41
N PRO A 174 18.09 6.60 -17.64
CA PRO A 174 19.31 7.40 -17.53
C PRO A 174 19.36 8.62 -18.48
N ASN A 175 18.61 8.58 -19.58
CA ASN A 175 18.45 9.69 -20.52
C ASN A 175 17.44 10.75 -20.04
N GLY A 176 16.84 10.56 -18.87
CA GLY A 176 15.82 11.45 -18.30
C GLY A 176 14.41 11.25 -18.85
N HIS A 177 14.20 10.26 -19.72
CA HIS A 177 12.89 9.98 -20.33
C HIS A 177 12.18 8.82 -19.65
N LEU A 178 10.92 8.61 -20.01
CA LEU A 178 10.13 7.46 -19.58
C LEU A 178 10.88 6.15 -19.92
N ASP A 179 10.92 5.21 -18.97
CA ASP A 179 11.54 3.91 -19.15
C ASP A 179 10.55 2.77 -18.86
N ILE A 180 9.81 2.33 -19.89
CA ILE A 180 8.89 1.18 -19.80
C ILE A 180 9.51 -0.04 -20.48
N ARG A 181 9.94 -1.00 -19.66
CA ARG A 181 10.51 -2.28 -20.09
C ARG A 181 10.02 -3.37 -19.13
N PRO A 182 10.22 -4.68 -19.43
CA PRO A 182 9.83 -5.74 -18.51
C PRO A 182 10.34 -5.54 -17.06
N GLN A 183 11.48 -4.89 -16.89
CA GLN A 183 12.08 -4.60 -15.59
C GLN A 183 11.33 -3.51 -14.80
N THR A 184 10.73 -2.53 -15.47
CA THR A 184 10.18 -1.29 -14.87
C THR A 184 8.67 -1.16 -15.02
N LEU A 185 8.01 -2.03 -15.80
CA LEU A 185 6.56 -2.08 -15.92
C LEU A 185 5.90 -2.31 -14.54
N PHE A 186 4.88 -1.51 -14.22
CA PHE A 186 4.18 -1.50 -12.93
C PHE A 186 5.08 -1.17 -11.72
N ARG A 187 6.16 -0.43 -11.94
CA ARG A 187 6.97 0.18 -10.88
C ARG A 187 6.84 1.69 -10.93
N SER A 188 7.18 2.32 -9.81
CA SER A 188 7.26 3.77 -9.73
C SER A 188 8.61 4.28 -10.25
N GLY A 189 8.95 5.53 -9.97
CA GLY A 189 10.25 6.12 -10.30
C GLY A 189 11.27 6.12 -9.16
N LEU A 190 11.01 5.44 -8.05
CA LEU A 190 11.82 5.55 -6.84
C LEU A 190 13.22 4.90 -6.99
N PRO A 191 14.25 5.44 -6.30
CA PRO A 191 15.61 4.91 -6.39
C PRO A 191 15.71 3.44 -5.99
N GLY A 192 16.28 2.62 -6.88
CA GLY A 192 16.51 1.19 -6.66
C GLY A 192 15.33 0.30 -7.02
N GLU A 193 14.17 0.86 -7.39
CA GLU A 193 13.05 0.05 -7.88
C GLU A 193 13.33 -0.59 -9.24
N ASP A 194 14.25 -0.09 -10.04
CA ASP A 194 14.64 -0.70 -11.31
C ASP A 194 15.61 -1.88 -11.15
N ILE A 195 16.01 -2.23 -9.92
CA ILE A 195 17.01 -3.25 -9.62
C ILE A 195 16.36 -4.52 -9.06
N GLY A 196 16.68 -5.67 -9.66
CA GLY A 196 16.28 -6.99 -9.16
C GLY A 196 14.81 -7.37 -9.41
N PRO A 197 14.29 -8.41 -8.75
CA PRO A 197 12.90 -8.86 -8.95
C PRO A 197 11.87 -7.78 -8.59
N LEU A 198 10.65 -7.90 -9.12
CA LEU A 198 9.55 -6.99 -8.76
C LEU A 198 9.19 -7.09 -7.28
N VAL A 199 9.18 -8.32 -6.75
CA VAL A 199 8.91 -8.57 -5.35
C VAL A 199 10.19 -8.35 -4.53
N SER A 200 10.11 -7.42 -3.56
CA SER A 200 11.22 -7.15 -2.64
C SER A 200 11.70 -8.41 -1.93
N GLN A 201 13.02 -8.52 -1.70
CA GLN A 201 13.63 -9.67 -1.03
C GLN A 201 13.03 -9.92 0.36
N PHE A 202 12.50 -8.90 1.04
CA PHE A 202 11.84 -9.05 2.35
C PHE A 202 10.57 -9.92 2.32
N PHE A 203 9.99 -10.16 1.14
CA PHE A 203 8.89 -11.11 0.94
C PHE A 203 9.36 -12.54 0.60
N LEU A 204 10.65 -12.73 0.33
CA LEU A 204 11.19 -14.03 -0.09
C LEU A 204 11.80 -14.84 1.07
N HIS A 205 12.01 -14.20 2.22
CA HIS A 205 12.64 -14.80 3.40
C HIS A 205 11.70 -14.82 4.61
N ASP A 206 11.58 -15.97 5.26
CA ASP A 206 10.80 -16.09 6.50
C ASP A 206 11.51 -15.31 7.62
N ALA A 207 10.75 -14.57 8.42
CA ALA A 207 11.29 -13.70 9.46
C ALA A 207 11.26 -14.38 10.83
N THR A 208 12.35 -14.29 11.59
CA THR A 208 12.36 -14.72 13.00
C THR A 208 11.69 -13.66 13.87
N TYR A 209 10.73 -14.05 14.68
CA TYR A 209 10.07 -13.19 15.66
C TYR A 209 10.23 -13.76 17.06
N GLY A 210 11.34 -13.40 17.72
CA GLY A 210 11.75 -14.01 18.98
C GLY A 210 11.96 -15.52 18.79
N THR A 211 11.17 -16.34 19.48
CA THR A 211 11.21 -17.81 19.38
C THR A 211 10.29 -18.37 18.29
N GLN A 212 9.55 -17.51 17.58
CA GLN A 212 8.61 -17.90 16.53
C GLN A 212 9.17 -17.58 15.14
N ILE A 213 8.52 -18.12 14.12
CA ILE A 213 8.83 -17.84 12.71
C ILE A 213 7.57 -17.29 12.05
N ILE A 214 7.73 -16.17 11.36
CA ILE A 214 6.73 -15.62 10.44
C ILE A 214 7.07 -16.15 9.06
N LEU A 215 6.25 -17.10 8.59
CA LEU A 215 6.37 -17.63 7.23
C LEU A 215 5.90 -16.58 6.22
N GLN A 216 6.73 -16.22 5.24
CA GLN A 216 6.35 -15.32 4.15
C GLN A 216 5.55 -16.08 3.08
N LYS A 217 4.53 -16.83 3.49
CA LYS A 217 3.62 -17.57 2.62
C LYS A 217 2.18 -17.26 2.99
N GLN A 218 1.31 -17.23 1.99
CA GLN A 218 -0.11 -16.95 2.16
C GLN A 218 -0.96 -17.99 1.43
N ARG A 219 -2.22 -18.09 1.83
CA ARG A 219 -3.22 -18.85 1.08
C ARG A 219 -3.63 -18.02 -0.15
N PRO A 220 -3.37 -18.51 -1.36
CA PRO A 220 -3.60 -17.75 -2.58
C PRO A 220 -5.06 -17.66 -2.97
N TYR A 221 -5.45 -16.52 -3.55
CA TYR A 221 -6.75 -16.41 -4.20
C TYR A 221 -6.83 -17.25 -5.47
N ALA A 222 -8.02 -17.73 -5.78
CA ALA A 222 -8.28 -18.55 -6.94
C ALA A 222 -7.87 -17.84 -8.24
N LYS A 223 -7.11 -18.57 -9.07
CA LYS A 223 -6.66 -18.12 -10.39
C LYS A 223 -7.85 -17.85 -11.31
N GLY A 224 -7.82 -16.74 -12.06
CA GLY A 224 -8.82 -16.42 -13.07
C GLY A 224 -10.21 -16.04 -12.52
N ILE A 225 -10.36 -15.89 -11.20
CA ILE A 225 -11.59 -15.38 -10.59
C ILE A 225 -11.41 -13.91 -10.27
N ASP A 226 -12.16 -13.08 -10.99
CA ASP A 226 -12.24 -11.63 -10.79
C ASP A 226 -13.69 -11.23 -10.48
N TYR A 227 -13.86 -10.05 -9.87
CA TYR A 227 -15.13 -9.58 -9.33
C TYR A 227 -15.50 -8.23 -9.95
N LEU A 228 -16.76 -7.82 -9.80
CA LEU A 228 -17.29 -6.56 -10.34
C LEU A 228 -17.12 -6.45 -11.88
N THR A 229 -17.24 -7.59 -12.58
CA THR A 229 -17.06 -7.70 -14.04
C THR A 229 -18.37 -7.52 -14.81
N ASP A 230 -19.49 -7.40 -14.10
CA ASP A 230 -20.80 -7.13 -14.66
C ASP A 230 -21.46 -5.94 -13.95
N VAL A 231 -22.38 -5.27 -14.66
CA VAL A 231 -23.03 -4.04 -14.16
C VAL A 231 -23.81 -4.29 -12.87
N LYS A 232 -24.40 -5.48 -12.68
CA LYS A 232 -25.20 -5.78 -11.49
C LYS A 232 -24.30 -5.87 -10.25
N SER A 233 -23.22 -6.65 -10.29
CA SER A 233 -22.29 -6.80 -9.18
C SER A 233 -21.56 -5.49 -8.87
N TRP A 234 -21.13 -4.77 -9.91
CA TRP A 234 -20.53 -3.44 -9.78
C TRP A 234 -21.48 -2.43 -9.12
N LEU A 235 -22.71 -2.29 -9.61
CA LEU A 235 -23.67 -1.32 -9.07
C LEU A 235 -24.12 -1.70 -7.65
N ASN A 236 -24.21 -3.00 -7.33
CA ASN A 236 -24.41 -3.45 -5.94
C ASN A 236 -23.30 -2.98 -5.00
N ALA A 237 -22.05 -3.08 -5.44
CA ALA A 237 -20.92 -2.58 -4.68
C ALA A 237 -20.93 -1.04 -4.58
N GLN A 238 -21.35 -0.32 -5.63
CA GLN A 238 -21.45 1.14 -5.59
C GLN A 238 -22.56 1.62 -4.65
N ASP A 239 -23.77 1.09 -4.75
CA ASP A 239 -24.92 1.50 -3.94
C ASP A 239 -24.80 1.05 -2.48
N GLY A 240 -24.51 -0.23 -2.28
CA GLY A 240 -24.60 -0.88 -0.97
C GLY A 240 -23.27 -1.04 -0.25
N GLY A 241 -22.13 -0.93 -0.94
CA GLY A 241 -20.82 -1.22 -0.33
C GLY A 241 -20.53 -2.71 -0.14
N TYR A 242 -21.36 -3.59 -0.68
CA TYR A 242 -21.27 -5.04 -0.51
C TYR A 242 -20.83 -5.75 -1.79
N ASP A 243 -20.15 -6.90 -1.64
CA ASP A 243 -19.97 -7.84 -2.74
C ASP A 243 -21.24 -8.68 -3.01
N ASP A 244 -21.19 -9.56 -4.02
CA ASP A 244 -22.31 -10.45 -4.36
C ASP A 244 -22.63 -11.51 -3.28
N TRP A 245 -21.80 -11.59 -2.23
CA TRP A 245 -21.96 -12.46 -1.07
C TRP A 245 -22.42 -11.70 0.18
N ALA A 246 -22.89 -10.46 -0.02
CA ALA A 246 -23.38 -9.59 1.03
C ALA A 246 -22.34 -9.24 2.10
N ASP A 247 -21.06 -9.31 1.73
CA ASP A 247 -19.95 -8.97 2.61
C ASP A 247 -19.43 -7.57 2.31
N GLY A 248 -19.31 -6.76 3.37
CA GLY A 248 -18.54 -5.53 3.35
C GLY A 248 -17.05 -5.84 3.34
N TYR A 249 -16.22 -4.80 3.16
CA TYR A 249 -14.77 -4.92 3.02
C TYR A 249 -14.09 -5.88 4.05
N PRO A 250 -14.38 -5.84 5.36
CA PRO A 250 -13.71 -6.69 6.34
C PRO A 250 -13.90 -8.20 6.06
N SER A 251 -15.09 -8.57 5.60
CA SER A 251 -15.52 -9.95 5.40
C SER A 251 -15.40 -10.43 3.95
N ALA A 252 -15.08 -9.54 3.02
CA ALA A 252 -14.94 -9.88 1.61
C ALA A 252 -13.89 -10.99 1.37
N ASN A 253 -14.18 -11.89 0.43
CA ASN A 253 -13.37 -13.04 0.06
C ASN A 253 -13.02 -13.97 1.25
N ASN A 254 -13.97 -14.18 2.17
CA ASN A 254 -13.79 -15.08 3.31
C ASN A 254 -13.90 -16.56 2.91
N GLY A 255 -12.79 -17.29 3.05
CA GLY A 255 -12.69 -18.70 2.65
C GLY A 255 -13.51 -19.67 3.48
N VAL A 256 -14.03 -19.25 4.64
CA VAL A 256 -14.99 -20.04 5.44
C VAL A 256 -16.36 -20.04 4.77
N LYS A 257 -16.77 -18.89 4.19
CA LYS A 257 -18.06 -18.77 3.50
C LYS A 257 -18.04 -19.42 2.13
N ASN A 258 -16.96 -19.18 1.37
CA ASN A 258 -16.79 -19.79 0.07
C ASN A 258 -15.33 -20.21 -0.15
N PRO A 259 -15.04 -21.53 -0.11
CA PRO A 259 -13.68 -22.01 -0.34
C PRO A 259 -13.21 -21.76 -1.78
N ALA A 260 -14.12 -21.51 -2.74
CA ALA A 260 -13.79 -21.22 -4.14
C ALA A 260 -13.10 -19.86 -4.33
N PHE A 261 -13.08 -18.99 -3.33
CA PHE A 261 -12.26 -17.77 -3.37
C PHE A 261 -10.76 -18.05 -3.36
N PHE A 262 -10.35 -19.27 -3.00
CA PHE A 262 -8.95 -19.68 -2.89
C PHE A 262 -8.68 -20.84 -3.84
N GLU A 263 -7.40 -21.04 -4.16
CA GLU A 263 -7.02 -22.24 -4.90
C GLU A 263 -7.34 -23.52 -4.10
N SER A 264 -7.77 -24.55 -4.82
CA SER A 264 -8.30 -25.79 -4.25
C SER A 264 -7.21 -26.70 -3.65
N ASP A 265 -5.94 -26.47 -4.00
CA ASP A 265 -4.81 -27.23 -3.47
C ASP A 265 -4.55 -26.97 -1.98
N GLY A 266 -5.09 -25.87 -1.43
CA GLY A 266 -4.90 -25.43 -0.05
C GLY A 266 -3.45 -25.04 0.29
N GLY A 267 -2.58 -24.96 -0.72
CA GLY A 267 -1.15 -24.74 -0.54
C GLY A 267 -0.82 -23.30 -0.16
N LEU A 268 0.03 -23.13 0.86
CA LEU A 268 0.62 -21.81 1.14
C LEU A 268 1.76 -21.54 0.16
N ARG A 269 1.79 -20.36 -0.45
CA ARG A 269 2.89 -19.94 -1.33
C ARG A 269 3.37 -18.52 -1.08
N ARG A 270 4.60 -18.24 -1.53
CA ARG A 270 5.14 -16.87 -1.60
C ARG A 270 4.49 -16.13 -2.76
N ILE A 271 4.58 -14.80 -2.72
CA ILE A 271 4.10 -13.93 -3.80
C ILE A 271 4.86 -14.24 -5.09
N ARG A 272 4.13 -14.66 -6.14
CA ARG A 272 4.74 -14.96 -7.46
C ARG A 272 4.07 -14.25 -8.64
N ASN A 273 2.94 -13.58 -8.44
CA ASN A 273 2.23 -12.80 -9.45
C ASN A 273 1.45 -11.65 -8.79
N LEU A 274 0.81 -10.82 -9.62
CA LEU A 274 0.04 -9.66 -9.15
C LEU A 274 -1.18 -10.06 -8.30
N ARG A 275 -1.83 -11.20 -8.57
CA ARG A 275 -2.94 -11.71 -7.74
C ARG A 275 -2.49 -12.05 -6.32
N ASP A 276 -1.30 -12.63 -6.17
CA ASP A 276 -0.71 -12.88 -4.86
C ASP A 276 -0.35 -11.58 -4.16
N LEU A 277 0.20 -10.60 -4.88
CA LEU A 277 0.50 -9.30 -4.29
C LEU A 277 -0.78 -8.59 -3.82
N ALA A 278 -1.83 -8.60 -4.64
CA ALA A 278 -3.16 -8.11 -4.29
C ALA A 278 -3.76 -8.87 -3.09
N ARG A 279 -3.55 -10.19 -3.00
CA ARG A 279 -3.96 -11.00 -1.85
C ARG A 279 -3.27 -10.52 -0.58
N PHE A 280 -1.98 -10.22 -0.63
CA PHE A 280 -1.22 -9.77 0.53
C PHE A 280 -1.81 -8.47 1.07
N VAL A 281 -1.88 -7.43 0.21
CA VAL A 281 -2.36 -6.08 0.61
C VAL A 281 -3.86 -6.01 0.90
N HIS A 282 -4.63 -7.05 0.58
CA HIS A 282 -6.05 -7.11 0.93
C HIS A 282 -6.26 -7.49 2.41
N LYS A 283 -5.35 -8.24 3.05
CA LYS A 283 -5.55 -8.69 4.45
C LYS A 283 -4.31 -8.56 5.33
N ASP A 284 -3.31 -7.80 4.91
CA ASP A 284 -2.18 -7.55 5.79
C ASP A 284 -2.61 -6.66 6.97
N ALA A 285 -1.95 -6.83 8.11
CA ALA A 285 -1.99 -5.78 9.11
C ALA A 285 -1.22 -4.58 8.56
N LEU A 286 -1.70 -3.35 8.78
CA LEU A 286 -1.16 -2.13 8.19
C LEU A 286 0.38 -1.99 8.23
N HIS A 287 1.02 -2.57 9.25
CA HIS A 287 2.47 -2.53 9.46
C HIS A 287 3.24 -3.80 9.14
N GLN A 288 2.57 -4.85 8.67
CA GLN A 288 3.13 -6.18 8.53
C GLN A 288 4.34 -6.22 7.60
N ALA A 289 4.27 -5.58 6.43
CA ALA A 289 5.34 -5.63 5.44
C ALA A 289 6.66 -5.03 5.97
N TYR A 290 6.61 -3.81 6.50
CA TYR A 290 7.81 -3.11 6.97
C TYR A 290 8.26 -3.58 8.36
N PHE A 291 7.36 -4.08 9.20
CA PHE A 291 7.74 -4.77 10.43
C PHE A 291 8.54 -6.05 10.14
N ASN A 292 8.07 -6.89 9.20
CA ASN A 292 8.79 -8.09 8.80
C ASN A 292 10.16 -7.77 8.17
N ALA A 293 10.25 -6.70 7.38
CA ALA A 293 11.52 -6.22 6.84
C ALA A 293 12.50 -5.82 7.96
N ALA A 294 12.03 -5.11 8.99
CA ALA A 294 12.84 -4.74 10.15
C ALA A 294 13.36 -5.96 10.93
N LEU A 295 12.52 -6.99 11.12
CA LEU A 295 12.94 -8.26 11.74
C LEU A 295 14.04 -8.96 10.91
N LEU A 296 13.88 -8.99 9.59
CA LEU A 296 14.88 -9.57 8.68
C LEU A 296 16.20 -8.83 8.76
N LEU A 297 16.19 -7.50 8.64
CA LEU A 297 17.39 -6.67 8.77
C LEU A 297 18.10 -6.89 10.12
N LEU A 298 17.34 -6.98 11.22
CA LEU A 298 17.89 -7.26 12.54
C LEU A 298 18.56 -8.65 12.58
N SER A 299 17.90 -9.68 12.06
CA SER A 299 18.42 -11.06 12.05
C SER A 299 19.61 -11.25 11.10
N TRP A 300 19.67 -10.49 10.00
CA TRP A 300 20.81 -10.47 9.08
C TRP A 300 21.98 -9.63 9.61
N GLY A 301 21.78 -8.94 10.74
CA GLY A 301 22.82 -8.12 11.36
C GLY A 301 23.15 -6.86 10.56
N ALA A 302 22.23 -6.37 9.73
CA ALA A 302 22.42 -5.18 8.91
C ALA A 302 22.92 -3.99 9.73
N ASP A 303 23.84 -3.21 9.19
CA ASP A 303 24.42 -2.07 9.90
C ASP A 303 23.36 -1.00 10.22
N LEU A 304 23.54 -0.33 11.35
CA LEU A 304 22.75 0.85 11.69
C LEU A 304 23.25 2.05 10.87
N ASP A 305 22.45 3.10 10.83
CA ASP A 305 22.88 4.39 10.30
C ASP A 305 24.19 4.84 10.98
N ALA A 306 25.16 5.32 10.20
CA ALA A 306 26.45 5.78 10.71
C ALA A 306 26.33 6.98 11.67
N GLY A 307 25.24 7.72 11.61
CA GLY A 307 24.89 8.78 12.56
C GLY A 307 24.28 8.28 13.87
N ASN A 308 23.98 6.99 14.00
CA ASN A 308 23.54 6.40 15.25
C ASN A 308 24.74 6.35 16.23
N PRO A 309 24.60 6.89 17.47
CA PRO A 309 25.71 6.92 18.42
C PRO A 309 26.12 5.53 18.95
N LEU A 310 25.31 4.51 18.69
CA LEU A 310 25.66 3.14 19.06
C LEU A 310 26.75 2.62 18.12
N PRO A 311 27.80 2.00 18.67
CA PRO A 311 28.87 1.51 17.83
C PRO A 311 28.35 0.39 16.89
N PRO A 312 28.98 0.21 15.71
CA PRO A 312 28.74 -0.96 14.88
C PRO A 312 29.02 -2.24 15.67
N LEU A 313 28.55 -3.39 15.18
CA LEU A 313 28.74 -4.69 15.83
C LEU A 313 30.17 -4.82 16.39
N PRO A 314 30.33 -5.23 17.66
CA PRO A 314 31.65 -5.30 18.26
C PRO A 314 32.53 -6.24 17.45
N ASP A 315 33.55 -5.67 16.81
CA ASP A 315 34.69 -6.40 16.28
C ASP A 315 35.41 -7.04 17.48
N PRO A 316 35.63 -8.37 17.48
CA PRO A 316 36.37 -9.03 18.56
C PRO A 316 37.77 -8.43 18.80
N ALA A 317 38.32 -7.64 17.88
CA ALA A 317 39.58 -6.91 18.04
C ALA A 317 39.46 -5.51 18.68
N THR A 318 38.26 -4.95 18.84
CA THR A 318 38.04 -3.66 19.53
C THR A 318 37.07 -3.81 20.71
N PRO A 319 37.55 -3.73 21.96
CA PRO A 319 36.67 -3.80 23.12
C PRO A 319 35.86 -2.51 23.22
N LEU A 320 34.60 -2.57 22.79
CA LEU A 320 33.65 -1.49 22.99
C LEU A 320 32.98 -1.63 24.36
N CYS A 321 32.86 -0.52 25.10
CA CYS A 321 32.35 -0.47 26.47
C CYS A 321 30.82 -0.31 26.58
N GLU A 322 30.10 -0.15 25.47
CA GLU A 322 28.67 0.15 25.45
C GLU A 322 27.90 -0.76 24.48
N SER A 323 26.69 -1.15 24.89
CA SER A 323 25.72 -1.87 24.04
C SER A 323 24.33 -1.25 24.24
N GLY A 324 23.63 -0.95 23.15
CA GLY A 324 22.30 -0.30 23.19
C GLY A 324 21.17 -1.27 23.55
N TRP A 325 20.14 -0.77 24.24
CA TRP A 325 18.91 -1.52 24.55
C TRP A 325 17.64 -0.64 24.59
N ALA A 326 17.69 0.52 25.27
CA ALA A 326 16.52 1.38 25.49
C ALA A 326 16.47 2.65 24.61
N THR A 327 17.57 2.99 23.93
CA THR A 327 17.75 4.16 23.06
C THR A 327 18.03 3.64 21.66
N PRO A 328 17.47 4.24 20.58
CA PRO A 328 16.85 3.54 19.45
C PRO A 328 17.77 2.51 18.79
N ALA A 329 17.77 1.33 19.40
CA ALA A 329 18.27 0.09 18.87
C ALA A 329 17.41 -0.98 19.51
N PHE A 330 16.74 -1.76 18.67
CA PHE A 330 16.15 -3.01 19.12
C PHE A 330 17.26 -3.88 19.75
N PRO A 331 16.93 -4.69 20.77
CA PRO A 331 17.89 -5.63 21.34
C PRO A 331 18.47 -6.53 20.23
N ARG A 332 19.74 -6.37 19.88
CA ARG A 332 20.47 -7.38 19.11
C ARG A 332 20.72 -8.58 20.03
N ILE A 333 19.77 -9.50 20.10
CA ILE A 333 20.02 -10.83 20.66
C ILE A 333 20.90 -11.57 19.66
N ARG A 334 22.08 -12.04 20.07
CA ARG A 334 22.87 -13.00 19.29
C ARG A 334 22.06 -14.30 19.14
N GLY A 335 21.25 -14.39 18.08
CA GLY A 335 20.65 -15.62 17.61
C GLY A 335 21.65 -16.36 16.73
N GLY A 336 22.70 -16.92 17.33
CA GLY A 336 23.53 -17.88 16.60
C GLY A 336 22.68 -19.12 16.32
N VAL A 337 22.44 -19.44 15.05
CA VAL A 337 22.01 -20.78 14.66
C VAL A 337 23.14 -21.73 15.10
N PRO A 338 22.92 -22.66 16.05
CA PRO A 338 23.97 -23.58 16.44
C PRO A 338 24.24 -24.52 15.26
N ARG A 339 25.48 -24.53 14.76
CA ARG A 339 25.98 -25.74 14.09
C ARG A 339 26.04 -26.86 15.14
N PRO A 340 25.68 -28.10 14.79
CA PRO A 340 25.64 -29.18 15.77
C PRO A 340 27.07 -29.68 16.01
N GLU A 341 27.80 -29.03 16.92
CA GLU A 341 28.97 -29.65 17.54
C GLU A 341 28.95 -29.42 19.05
N GLY A 342 29.11 -30.53 19.79
CA GLY A 342 28.84 -30.62 21.20
C GLY A 342 29.80 -29.85 22.09
N GLY A 343 29.27 -29.31 23.19
CA GLY A 343 30.07 -28.68 24.23
C GLY A 343 29.20 -28.01 25.27
N VAL A 344 29.10 -28.63 26.44
CA VAL A 344 28.36 -28.16 27.62
C VAL A 344 29.03 -26.91 28.20
N ALA A 345 28.28 -25.86 28.48
CA ALA A 345 28.61 -24.91 29.55
C ALA A 345 27.38 -24.13 30.04
N SER A 346 27.00 -24.39 31.28
CA SER A 346 26.04 -23.66 32.10
C SER A 346 26.54 -22.25 32.47
N LYS A 347 25.62 -21.27 32.59
CA LYS A 347 25.68 -20.27 33.67
C LYS A 347 24.33 -19.57 33.88
N MET A 348 23.84 -19.68 35.12
CA MET A 348 22.72 -18.92 35.69
C MET A 348 23.16 -17.52 36.17
N GLY A 349 22.21 -16.59 36.17
CA GLY A 349 22.19 -15.32 36.91
C GLY A 349 21.04 -14.49 36.33
N GLY A 350 19.93 -14.18 36.99
CA GLY A 350 19.76 -13.72 38.37
C GLY A 350 19.31 -12.25 38.28
N ALA A 351 18.03 -12.01 38.00
CA ALA A 351 17.46 -10.66 37.90
C ALA A 351 16.86 -10.24 39.25
N SER A 352 17.39 -9.16 39.83
CA SER A 352 16.80 -8.49 40.99
C SER A 352 16.28 -7.10 40.60
N SER A 353 15.09 -6.79 41.09
CA SER A 353 14.31 -5.56 40.97
C SER A 353 14.96 -4.30 41.59
N SER A 354 14.78 -3.14 40.96
CA SER A 354 14.51 -1.87 41.66
C SER A 354 13.86 -0.83 40.72
N ALA A 355 12.94 -0.05 41.27
CA ALA A 355 12.12 0.97 40.60
C ALA A 355 12.70 2.41 40.80
N PRO A 356 11.96 3.50 40.49
CA PRO A 356 12.23 4.44 39.39
C PRO A 356 12.93 5.74 39.82
N GLY A 357 13.70 6.37 38.92
CA GLY A 357 14.43 7.62 39.18
C GLY A 357 14.30 8.68 38.08
N SER A 358 13.53 9.73 38.40
CA SER A 358 13.56 11.13 37.89
C SER A 358 13.96 11.44 36.43
N LEU A 359 12.96 11.92 35.68
CA LEU A 359 13.09 12.77 34.49
C LEU A 359 13.85 14.07 34.80
N ARG A 360 14.92 14.35 34.05
CA ARG A 360 15.47 15.70 33.86
C ARG A 360 15.49 16.04 32.37
N ARG A 361 14.73 17.07 32.00
CA ARG A 361 14.80 17.74 30.69
C ARG A 361 16.13 18.45 30.54
N LEU A 362 16.76 18.34 29.38
CA LEU A 362 17.72 19.32 28.89
C LEU A 362 17.28 19.75 27.49
N ALA A 363 16.90 21.02 27.41
CA ALA A 363 16.75 21.76 26.16
C ALA A 363 18.14 22.26 25.73
N GLY A 364 18.42 22.27 24.43
CA GLY A 364 19.68 22.82 23.91
C GLY A 364 19.80 22.83 22.39
N ASN A 365 19.43 23.98 21.82
CA ASN A 365 19.91 24.65 20.61
C ASN A 365 19.76 24.05 19.20
N ALA A 366 19.13 24.90 18.38
CA ALA A 366 19.05 24.86 16.93
C ALA A 366 20.42 25.10 16.25
N GLY A 367 20.66 24.37 15.16
CA GLY A 367 21.71 24.60 14.18
C GLY A 367 21.22 24.12 12.81
N GLN A 368 21.42 24.94 11.77
CA GLN A 368 20.83 24.80 10.43
C GLN A 368 21.33 23.59 9.60
N PRO A 369 20.57 23.13 8.58
CA PRO A 369 20.98 22.01 7.73
C PRO A 369 21.80 22.48 6.52
N GLN A 370 22.85 21.73 6.16
CA GLN A 370 23.43 21.73 4.82
C GLN A 370 23.76 20.30 4.34
N PRO A 371 23.75 20.05 3.01
CA PRO A 371 23.39 18.76 2.43
C PRO A 371 24.60 17.96 1.91
N SER A 372 24.54 16.63 1.94
CA SER A 372 25.37 15.81 1.03
C SER A 372 24.74 14.42 0.74
N LEU A 373 23.83 14.42 -0.23
CA LEU A 373 23.45 13.23 -1.00
C LEU A 373 24.58 12.89 -1.98
N GLN A 374 25.56 12.09 -1.56
CA GLN A 374 26.50 11.45 -2.50
C GLN A 374 27.18 10.17 -2.00
N ALA A 375 26.87 9.67 -0.80
CA ALA A 375 27.55 8.49 -0.24
C ALA A 375 26.84 7.14 -0.51
N ALA A 376 25.56 7.13 -0.90
CA ALA A 376 24.78 5.88 -1.01
C ALA A 376 24.98 5.10 -2.33
N ALA A 377 25.67 5.66 -3.32
CA ALA A 377 25.81 5.03 -4.64
C ALA A 377 27.02 4.09 -4.80
N ARG A 378 27.80 3.83 -3.74
CA ARG A 378 29.03 3.00 -3.82
C ARG A 378 28.95 1.63 -3.15
N ALA A 379 27.85 1.29 -2.46
CA ALA A 379 27.76 0.02 -1.74
C ALA A 379 27.24 -1.17 -2.57
N THR A 380 26.66 -0.94 -3.75
CA THR A 380 26.00 -2.01 -4.54
C THR A 380 26.89 -2.70 -5.59
N ALA A 381 28.18 -2.35 -5.67
CA ALA A 381 29.10 -2.89 -6.69
C ALA A 381 30.05 -4.01 -6.19
N GLN A 382 29.91 -4.51 -4.95
CA GLN A 382 30.85 -5.48 -4.37
C GLN A 382 30.26 -6.85 -3.98
N LEU A 383 29.09 -7.22 -4.51
CA LEU A 383 28.53 -8.57 -4.34
C LEU A 383 28.26 -9.30 -5.68
N SER A 384 29.11 -9.05 -6.67
CA SER A 384 29.27 -9.93 -7.83
C SER A 384 30.75 -10.21 -8.06
N GLY A 385 31.22 -11.27 -7.41
CA GLY A 385 32.52 -11.91 -7.56
C GLY A 385 32.38 -13.38 -7.21
#